data_AF-A0A3N9P3E3-F1
#
_entry.id   AF-A0A3N9P3E3-F1
#
_cell.length_a   1.000
_cell.length_b   1.000
_cell.length_c   1.000
_cell.angle_alpha   90.00
_cell.angle_beta   90.00
_cell.angle_gamma   90.00
#
_symmetry.space_group_name_H-M   'P 1'
#
loop_
_entity.id
_entity.type
_entity.pdbx_description
1 polymer ?
#
loop_
_entity_poly.entity_id
_entity_poly.type
_entity_poly.pdbx_seq_one_letter_code
_entity_poly.pdbx_strand_id
1 'polypeptide(L)'
;MIKNPYHILAKVLMGYYGLIQLTHLYVLARAASNYAQFSSPGFPASPPPAGWQDQTIHFLLVTGVVDAVNVGLVLFLVYAYFAQFWWWRPLGVVTLSISLYSAIIYTYGTVSSGAWPFHALEYWSVAAAFSPVGLLIILYITWGIKRQFWTWQRAPSA
;
A
#
# COMPACT_ATOMS: atom_id res chain seq x y z
N MET A 1 -3.26 21.59 -10.18
CA MET A 1 -3.70 20.59 -9.17
C MET A 1 -5.05 20.02 -9.59
N ILE A 2 -5.16 18.70 -9.71
CA ILE A 2 -6.33 18.00 -10.28
C ILE A 2 -7.54 18.17 -9.37
N LYS A 3 -8.57 18.88 -9.85
CA LYS A 3 -9.83 19.12 -9.12
C LYS A 3 -10.85 18.00 -9.28
N ASN A 4 -10.83 17.27 -10.39
CA ASN A 4 -11.78 16.21 -10.66
C ASN A 4 -11.18 14.85 -10.23
N PRO A 5 -11.77 14.14 -9.24
CA PRO A 5 -11.28 12.83 -8.82
C PRO A 5 -11.36 11.77 -9.92
N TYR A 6 -12.09 12.02 -11.02
CA TYR A 6 -12.20 11.15 -12.18
C TYR A 6 -11.35 11.60 -13.38
N HIS A 7 -10.41 12.53 -13.16
CA HIS A 7 -9.42 12.87 -14.17
C HIS A 7 -8.60 11.64 -14.59
N ILE A 8 -8.12 11.61 -15.84
CA ILE A 8 -7.41 10.45 -16.39
C ILE A 8 -6.25 9.99 -15.50
N LEU A 9 -5.44 10.93 -14.99
CA LEU A 9 -4.36 10.60 -14.06
C LEU A 9 -4.86 9.89 -12.80
N ALA A 10 -5.96 10.34 -12.20
CA ALA A 10 -6.52 9.72 -11.00
C ALA A 10 -7.01 8.29 -11.29
N LYS A 11 -7.64 8.07 -12.44
CA LYS A 11 -8.05 6.74 -12.90
C LYS A 11 -6.86 5.81 -13.10
N VAL A 12 -5.80 6.31 -13.74
CA VAL A 12 -4.54 5.57 -13.94
C VAL A 12 -3.90 5.21 -12.60
N LEU A 13 -3.79 6.16 -11.68
CA LEU A 13 -3.22 5.92 -10.35
C LEU A 13 -4.06 4.93 -9.53
N MET A 14 -5.39 5.01 -9.59
CA MET A 14 -6.27 4.06 -8.92
C MET A 14 -6.14 2.65 -9.50
N GLY A 15 -6.13 2.52 -10.83
CA GLY A 15 -5.90 1.24 -11.50
C GLY A 15 -4.52 0.66 -11.18
N TYR A 16 -3.49 1.50 -11.18
CA TYR A 16 -2.14 1.13 -10.76
C TYR A 16 -2.10 0.65 -9.31
N TYR A 17 -2.83 1.33 -8.41
CA TYR A 17 -2.90 0.94 -7.00
C TYR A 17 -3.51 -0.46 -6.82
N GLY A 18 -4.56 -0.80 -7.58
CA GLY A 18 -5.08 -2.16 -7.62
C GLY A 18 -4.06 -3.18 -8.13
N LEU A 19 -3.38 -2.86 -9.24
CA LEU A 19 -2.38 -3.74 -9.85
C LEU A 19 -1.20 -4.01 -8.90
N ILE A 20 -0.63 -2.97 -8.30
CA ILE A 20 0.51 -3.15 -7.38
C ILE A 20 0.11 -3.93 -6.13
N GLN A 21 -1.13 -3.81 -5.65
CA GLN A 21 -1.61 -4.60 -4.51
C GLN A 21 -1.79 -6.09 -4.84
N LEU A 22 -2.19 -6.43 -6.07
CA LEU A 22 -2.19 -7.84 -6.51
C LEU A 22 -0.77 -8.41 -6.55
N THR A 23 0.18 -7.64 -7.08
CA THR A 23 1.60 -8.01 -7.06
C THR A 23 2.11 -8.14 -5.62
N HIS A 24 1.73 -7.21 -4.74
CA HIS A 24 2.08 -7.25 -3.32
C HIS A 24 1.55 -8.50 -2.63
N LEU A 25 0.31 -8.88 -2.89
CA LEU A 25 -0.27 -10.11 -2.35
C LEU A 25 0.50 -11.37 -2.77
N TYR A 26 0.91 -11.45 -4.03
CA TYR A 26 1.76 -12.55 -4.49
C TYR A 26 3.11 -12.58 -3.74
N VAL A 27 3.72 -11.42 -3.54
CA VAL A 27 4.98 -11.29 -2.80
C VAL A 27 4.80 -11.68 -1.33
N LEU A 28 3.71 -11.26 -0.67
CA LEU A 28 3.37 -11.65 0.69
C LEU A 28 3.14 -13.15 0.82
N ALA A 29 2.42 -13.77 -0.12
CA ALA A 29 2.21 -15.21 -0.15
C ALA A 29 3.53 -15.97 -0.29
N ARG A 30 4.44 -15.47 -1.13
CA ARG A 30 5.80 -16.02 -1.25
C ARG A 30 6.60 -15.88 0.05
N ALA A 31 6.55 -14.72 0.69
CA ALA A 31 7.24 -14.49 1.96
C ALA A 31 6.70 -15.41 3.07
N ALA A 32 5.38 -15.61 3.14
CA ALA A 32 4.75 -16.55 4.06
C ALA A 32 5.20 -18.00 3.79
N SER A 33 5.26 -18.42 2.52
CA SER A 33 5.77 -19.73 2.14
C SER A 33 7.24 -19.93 2.52
N ASN A 34 8.09 -18.92 2.29
CA ASN A 34 9.50 -18.98 2.69
C ASN A 34 9.64 -19.10 4.20
N TYR A 35 8.87 -18.31 4.96
CA TYR A 35 8.90 -18.35 6.41
C TYR A 35 8.51 -19.73 6.95
N ALA A 36 7.48 -20.35 6.38
CA ALA A 36 7.06 -21.70 6.76
C ALA A 36 8.13 -22.78 6.50
N GLN A 37 8.99 -22.59 5.49
CA GLN A 37 10.02 -23.57 5.11
C GLN A 37 11.37 -23.32 5.77
N PHE A 38 11.76 -22.06 5.93
CA PHE A 38 13.13 -21.66 6.28
C PHE A 38 13.20 -20.78 7.54
N SER A 39 12.08 -20.52 8.21
CA SER A 39 11.98 -19.59 9.36
C SER A 39 12.49 -18.17 9.03
N SER A 40 12.48 -17.79 7.74
CA SER A 40 12.91 -16.48 7.26
C SER A 40 11.99 -16.01 6.13
N PRO A 41 11.46 -14.78 6.19
CA PRO A 41 10.52 -14.27 5.18
C PRO A 41 11.16 -14.11 3.78
N GLY A 42 12.47 -13.86 3.69
CA GLY A 42 13.17 -13.67 2.42
C GLY A 42 12.73 -12.41 1.64
N PHE A 43 12.82 -12.47 0.31
CA PHE A 43 12.52 -11.36 -0.62
C PHE A 43 11.06 -10.86 -0.48
N PRO A 44 10.80 -9.53 -0.51
CA PRO A 44 11.66 -8.43 -0.98
C PRO A 44 12.52 -7.79 0.13
N ALA A 45 12.46 -8.31 1.35
CA ALA A 45 13.27 -7.84 2.46
C ALA A 45 14.37 -8.84 2.76
N SER A 46 15.40 -8.87 1.90
CA SER A 46 16.59 -9.66 2.21
C SER A 46 17.20 -9.19 3.54
N PRO A 47 17.58 -10.12 4.43
CA PRO A 47 18.11 -9.78 5.74
C PRO A 47 19.48 -9.08 5.63
N PRO A 48 19.93 -8.37 6.68
CA PRO A 48 21.34 -8.02 6.80
C PRO A 48 22.19 -9.31 6.90
N PRO A 49 23.53 -9.25 6.72
CA PRO A 49 24.41 -10.43 6.77
C PRO A 49 24.31 -11.25 8.05
N ALA A 50 23.98 -10.62 9.18
CA ALA A 50 23.80 -11.28 10.47
C ALA A 50 22.42 -11.96 10.63
N GLY A 51 21.52 -11.85 9.63
CA GLY A 51 20.15 -12.35 9.70
C GLY A 51 19.17 -11.35 10.32
N TRP A 52 17.88 -11.70 10.26
CA TRP A 52 16.84 -10.94 10.96
C TRP A 52 16.86 -11.24 12.45
N GLN A 53 16.74 -10.21 13.28
CA GLN A 53 16.42 -10.38 14.70
C GLN A 53 14.98 -10.86 14.85
N ASP A 54 14.69 -11.70 15.85
CA ASP A 54 13.36 -12.28 16.08
C ASP A 54 12.25 -11.21 16.17
N GLN A 55 12.55 -10.09 16.84
CA GLN A 55 11.64 -8.96 16.94
C GLN A 55 11.29 -8.37 15.57
N THR A 56 12.28 -8.26 14.66
CA THR A 56 12.06 -7.74 13.31
C THR A 56 11.23 -8.71 12.47
N ILE A 57 11.45 -10.02 12.63
CA ILE A 57 10.65 -11.04 11.96
C ILE A 57 9.18 -10.91 12.37
N HIS A 58 8.87 -10.87 13.67
CA HIS A 58 7.50 -10.73 14.15
C HIS A 58 6.83 -9.46 13.62
N PHE A 59 7.58 -8.36 13.59
CA PHE A 59 7.10 -7.09 13.06
C PHE A 59 6.77 -7.18 11.57
N LEU A 60 7.68 -7.72 10.74
CA LEU A 60 7.46 -7.92 9.31
C LEU A 60 6.27 -8.84 9.03
N LEU A 61 6.09 -9.91 9.82
CA LEU A 61 4.97 -10.83 9.68
C LEU A 61 3.63 -10.14 9.99
N VAL A 62 3.55 -9.40 11.09
CA VAL A 62 2.32 -8.66 11.46
C VAL A 62 2.02 -7.59 10.41
N THR A 63 3.02 -6.85 9.94
CA THR A 63 2.84 -5.90 8.83
C THR A 63 2.34 -6.61 7.57
N GLY A 64 2.89 -7.78 7.23
CA GLY A 64 2.45 -8.57 6.09
C GLY A 64 0.98 -9.03 6.19
N VAL A 65 0.50 -9.39 7.38
CA VAL A 65 -0.91 -9.72 7.61
C VAL A 65 -1.80 -8.50 7.42
N VAL A 66 -1.42 -7.34 7.97
CA VAL A 66 -2.16 -6.09 7.80
C VAL A 66 -2.22 -5.69 6.33
N ASP A 67 -1.11 -5.82 5.61
CA ASP A 67 -1.06 -5.54 4.18
C ASP A 67 -1.93 -6.51 3.37
N ALA A 68 -1.95 -7.80 3.69
CA ALA A 68 -2.81 -8.77 3.02
C ALA A 68 -4.30 -8.42 3.19
N VAL A 69 -4.72 -8.01 4.39
CA VAL A 69 -6.09 -7.50 4.63
C VAL A 69 -6.34 -6.23 3.81
N ASN A 70 -5.38 -5.31 3.79
CA ASN A 70 -5.50 -4.07 3.04
C ASN A 70 -5.61 -4.30 1.53
N VAL A 71 -4.92 -5.29 0.96
CA VAL A 71 -5.07 -5.66 -0.45
C VAL A 71 -6.54 -5.93 -0.78
N GLY A 72 -7.25 -6.71 0.04
CA GLY A 72 -8.67 -6.99 -0.16
C GLY A 72 -9.52 -5.71 -0.16
N LEU A 73 -9.26 -4.81 0.79
CA LEU A 73 -9.93 -3.50 0.85
C LEU A 73 -9.60 -2.62 -0.36
N VAL A 74 -8.37 -2.66 -0.87
CA VAL A 74 -7.97 -1.89 -2.06
C VAL A 74 -8.65 -2.43 -3.31
N LEU A 75 -8.78 -3.74 -3.48
CA LEU A 75 -9.53 -4.30 -4.61
C LEU A 75 -11.00 -3.85 -4.56
N PHE A 76 -11.59 -3.83 -3.36
CA PHE A 76 -12.93 -3.30 -3.16
C PHE A 76 -13.01 -1.80 -3.45
N LEU A 77 -12.00 -1.02 -3.05
CA LEU A 77 -11.88 0.41 -3.37
C LEU A 77 -11.81 0.66 -4.88
N VAL A 78 -10.96 -0.08 -5.59
CA VAL A 78 -10.76 0.08 -7.03
C VAL A 78 -12.07 -0.19 -7.75
N TYR A 79 -12.75 -1.28 -7.41
CA TYR A 79 -14.10 -1.57 -7.89
C TYR A 79 -15.07 -0.41 -7.61
N ALA A 80 -15.12 0.06 -6.37
CA ALA A 80 -16.01 1.13 -5.94
C ALA A 80 -15.78 2.45 -6.65
N TYR A 81 -14.51 2.79 -6.88
CA TYR A 81 -14.09 4.00 -7.56
C TYR A 81 -14.54 3.99 -9.03
N PHE A 82 -14.34 2.87 -9.74
CA PHE A 82 -14.76 2.75 -11.13
C PHE A 82 -16.28 2.59 -11.29
N ALA A 83 -16.95 1.95 -10.33
CA ALA A 83 -18.42 1.88 -10.25
C ALA A 83 -19.06 3.18 -9.71
N GLN A 84 -18.23 4.17 -9.32
CA GLN A 84 -18.66 5.46 -8.78
C GLN A 84 -19.53 5.40 -7.52
N PHE A 85 -19.36 4.37 -6.69
CA PHE A 85 -20.10 4.27 -5.43
C PHE A 85 -19.65 5.31 -4.41
N TRP A 86 -20.59 6.01 -3.77
CA TRP A 86 -20.28 7.12 -2.85
C TRP A 86 -19.29 6.77 -1.73
N TRP A 87 -19.28 5.50 -1.29
CA TRP A 87 -18.42 4.99 -0.22
C TRP A 87 -16.97 4.71 -0.64
N TRP A 88 -16.60 4.86 -1.92
CA TRP A 88 -15.19 4.73 -2.36
C TRP A 88 -14.27 5.72 -1.64
N ARG A 89 -14.78 6.90 -1.28
CA ARG A 89 -14.01 7.98 -0.65
C ARG A 89 -13.54 7.62 0.76
N PRO A 90 -14.43 7.31 1.73
CA PRO A 90 -13.99 6.90 3.07
C PRO A 90 -13.15 5.62 3.03
N LEU A 91 -13.47 4.66 2.15
CA LEU A 91 -12.65 3.45 1.99
C LEU A 91 -11.24 3.76 1.47
N GLY A 92 -11.11 4.73 0.57
CA GLY A 92 -9.83 5.21 0.07
C GLY A 92 -8.99 5.86 1.16
N VAL A 93 -9.60 6.65 2.05
CA VAL A 93 -8.88 7.21 3.21
C VAL A 93 -8.33 6.08 4.08
N VAL A 94 -9.15 5.09 4.43
CA VAL A 94 -8.73 3.96 5.27
C VAL A 94 -7.56 3.20 4.62
N THR A 95 -7.72 2.76 3.38
CA THR A 95 -6.72 1.90 2.72
C THR A 95 -5.42 2.61 2.42
N LEU A 96 -5.48 3.89 2.01
CA LEU A 96 -4.28 4.69 1.78
C LEU A 96 -3.55 5.03 3.09
N SER A 97 -4.28 5.22 4.20
CA SER A 97 -3.68 5.37 5.53
C SER A 97 -2.97 4.11 5.98
N ILE A 98 -3.57 2.93 5.78
CA ILE A 98 -2.93 1.64 6.08
C ILE A 98 -1.65 1.48 5.25
N SER A 99 -1.71 1.72 3.93
CA SER A 99 -0.54 1.63 3.06
C SER A 99 0.58 2.59 3.46
N LEU A 100 0.26 3.83 3.81
CA LEU A 100 1.25 4.81 4.25
C LEU A 100 1.90 4.37 5.58
N TYR A 101 1.08 3.92 6.53
CA TYR A 101 1.56 3.41 7.81
C TYR A 101 2.49 2.21 7.60
N SER A 102 2.05 1.19 6.87
CA SER A 102 2.86 0.00 6.55
C SER A 102 4.17 0.36 5.86
N ALA A 103 4.17 1.29 4.91
CA ALA A 103 5.39 1.73 4.23
C ALA A 103 6.40 2.37 5.18
N ILE A 104 5.95 3.25 6.09
CA ILE A 104 6.82 3.89 7.09
C ILE A 104 7.41 2.85 8.04
N ILE A 105 6.54 1.98 8.55
CA ILE A 105 6.87 0.91 9.49
C ILE A 105 7.87 -0.07 8.87
N TYR A 106 7.61 -0.56 7.66
CA TYR A 106 8.52 -1.40 6.89
C TYR A 106 9.88 -0.74 6.68
N THR A 107 9.89 0.53 6.26
CA THR A 107 11.13 1.28 6.04
C THR A 107 11.91 1.42 7.34
N TYR A 108 11.26 1.78 8.45
CA TYR A 108 11.91 1.88 9.75
C TYR A 108 12.51 0.55 10.20
N GLY A 109 11.76 -0.55 10.11
CA GLY A 109 12.22 -1.88 10.52
C GLY A 109 13.41 -2.39 9.70
N THR A 110 13.42 -2.12 8.40
CA THR A 110 14.48 -2.57 7.48
C THR A 110 15.72 -1.69 7.52
N VAL A 111 15.57 -0.38 7.77
CA VAL A 111 16.71 0.53 7.97
C VAL A 111 17.38 0.26 9.31
N SER A 112 16.60 0.11 10.38
CA SER A 112 17.12 -0.13 11.74
C SER A 112 17.84 -1.48 11.88
N SER A 113 17.50 -2.48 11.05
CA SER A 113 18.22 -3.75 11.00
C SER A 113 19.56 -3.68 10.25
N GLY A 114 19.86 -2.57 9.58
CA GLY A 114 21.07 -2.43 8.76
C GLY A 114 21.03 -3.22 7.44
N ALA A 115 19.85 -3.57 6.93
CA ALA A 115 19.74 -4.34 5.68
C ALA A 115 20.02 -3.51 4.41
N TRP A 116 19.72 -2.21 4.45
CA TRP A 116 19.80 -1.34 3.28
C TRP A 116 21.19 -1.21 2.65
N PRO A 117 22.29 -1.05 3.40
CA PRO A 117 23.64 -0.97 2.81
C PRO A 117 24.05 -2.21 2.01
N PHE A 118 23.48 -3.38 2.33
CA PHE A 118 23.81 -4.66 1.68
C PHE A 118 22.85 -5.02 0.53
N HIS A 119 21.61 -4.52 0.58
CA HIS A 119 20.55 -4.85 -0.39
C HIS A 119 19.86 -3.60 -0.95
N ALA A 120 20.60 -2.51 -1.15
CA ALA A 120 20.04 -1.20 -1.50
C ALA A 120 19.12 -1.24 -2.72
N LEU A 121 19.51 -1.96 -3.78
CA LEU A 121 18.72 -2.06 -5.00
C LEU A 121 17.35 -2.71 -4.77
N GLU A 122 17.29 -3.74 -3.93
CA GLU A 122 16.03 -4.43 -3.59
C GLU A 122 15.08 -3.47 -2.88
N TYR A 123 15.56 -2.80 -1.83
CA TYR A 123 14.74 -1.85 -1.07
C TYR A 123 14.31 -0.63 -1.89
N TRP A 124 15.20 -0.06 -2.70
CA TRP A 124 14.85 1.05 -3.59
C TRP A 124 13.88 0.63 -4.70
N SER A 125 13.95 -0.62 -5.18
CA SER A 125 12.98 -1.12 -6.17
C SER A 125 11.56 -1.18 -5.59
N VAL A 126 11.41 -1.58 -4.32
CA VAL A 126 10.12 -1.56 -3.62
C VAL A 126 9.62 -0.11 -3.48
N ALA A 127 10.48 0.80 -3.00
CA ALA A 127 10.11 2.20 -2.86
C ALA A 127 9.71 2.84 -4.21
N ALA A 128 10.44 2.53 -5.27
CA ALA A 128 10.13 3.00 -6.62
C ALA A 128 8.79 2.46 -7.12
N ALA A 129 8.52 1.16 -6.93
CA ALA A 129 7.25 0.53 -7.33
C ALA A 129 6.05 1.13 -6.58
N PHE A 130 6.20 1.51 -5.32
CA PHE A 130 5.12 2.14 -4.55
C PHE A 130 5.03 3.66 -4.72
N SER A 131 5.99 4.30 -5.40
CA SER A 131 6.02 5.76 -5.57
C SER A 131 4.74 6.37 -6.21
N PRO A 132 4.06 5.72 -7.19
CA PRO A 132 2.80 6.26 -7.71
C PRO A 132 1.67 6.25 -6.68
N VAL A 133 1.70 5.32 -5.71
CA VAL A 133 0.74 5.30 -4.59
C VAL A 133 0.95 6.51 -3.69
N GLY A 134 2.21 6.94 -3.48
CA GLY A 134 2.53 8.20 -2.81
C GLY A 134 1.88 9.41 -3.49
N LEU A 135 1.89 9.46 -4.82
CA LEU A 135 1.19 10.51 -5.58
C LEU A 135 -0.33 10.43 -5.40
N LEU A 136 -0.92 9.23 -5.37
CA LEU A 136 -2.34 9.03 -5.10
C LEU A 136 -2.75 9.51 -3.70
N ILE A 137 -1.92 9.26 -2.68
CA ILE A 137 -2.10 9.77 -1.31
C ILE A 137 -2.18 11.29 -1.31
N ILE A 138 -1.24 11.97 -2.00
CA ILE A 138 -1.23 13.43 -2.11
C ILE A 138 -2.54 13.93 -2.74
N LEU A 139 -2.99 13.28 -3.82
CA LEU A 139 -4.28 13.64 -4.45
C LEU A 139 -5.45 13.48 -3.47
N TYR A 140 -5.53 12.36 -2.74
CA TYR A 140 -6.58 12.13 -1.75
C TYR A 140 -6.60 13.19 -0.64
N ILE A 141 -5.44 13.54 -0.10
CA ILE A 141 -5.31 14.60 0.90
C ILE A 141 -5.84 15.93 0.33
N THR A 142 -5.43 16.27 -0.90
CA THR A 142 -5.87 17.53 -1.51
C THR A 142 -7.39 17.57 -1.77
N TRP A 143 -8.00 16.44 -2.14
CA TRP A 143 -9.45 16.33 -2.31
C TRP A 143 -10.20 16.43 -0.98
N GLY A 144 -9.65 15.83 0.08
CA GLY A 144 -10.18 15.92 1.44
C GLY A 144 -10.17 17.34 1.98
N ILE A 145 -9.03 18.03 1.90
CA ILE A 145 -8.88 19.43 2.37
C ILE A 145 -9.84 20.36 1.63
N LYS A 146 -10.02 20.17 0.31
CA LYS A 146 -10.93 20.97 -0.52
C LYS A 146 -12.40 20.60 -0.36
N ARG A 147 -12.73 19.73 0.60
CA ARG A 147 -14.08 19.20 0.87
C ARG A 147 -14.76 18.56 -0.34
N GLN A 148 -13.98 18.11 -1.33
CA GLN A 148 -14.54 17.50 -2.56
C GLN A 148 -15.17 16.14 -2.28
N PHE A 149 -14.86 15.54 -1.13
CA PHE A 149 -15.55 14.35 -0.64
C PHE A 149 -16.96 14.62 -0.10
N TRP A 150 -17.24 15.85 0.32
CA TRP A 150 -18.44 16.19 1.12
C TRP A 150 -19.44 17.08 0.37
N THR A 151 -19.07 17.65 -0.77
CA THR A 151 -19.93 18.57 -1.53
C THR A 151 -21.03 17.91 -2.36
N TRP A 152 -21.21 16.59 -2.28
CA TRP A 152 -22.31 15.90 -2.96
C TRP A 152 -23.44 15.59 -1.99
N GLN A 153 -24.32 16.59 -1.87
CA GLN A 153 -25.71 16.42 -1.52
C GLN A 153 -26.31 15.31 -2.40
N ARG A 154 -26.97 14.34 -1.76
CA ARG A 154 -27.95 13.36 -2.26
C ARG A 154 -27.99 13.22 -3.79
N ALA A 155 -27.57 12.06 -4.30
CA ALA A 155 -28.01 11.63 -5.63
C ALA A 155 -29.55 11.82 -5.70
N PRO A 156 -30.09 12.44 -6.77
CA PRO A 156 -31.53 12.43 -6.96
C PRO A 156 -31.97 10.97 -6.92
N SER A 157 -32.88 10.68 -5.99
CA SER A 157 -33.57 9.39 -5.91
C SER A 157 -34.06 9.05 -7.31
N ALA A 158 -33.54 7.95 -7.87
CA ALA A 158 -34.09 7.31 -9.06
C ALA A 158 -35.51 6.83 -8.80
#